data_AF-A0A7Y3VYE4-F1
#
_entry.id   AF-A0A7Y3VYE4-F1
#
_cell.length_a   1.000
_cell.length_b   1.000
_cell.length_c   1.000
_cell.angle_alpha   90.00
_cell.angle_beta   90.00
_cell.angle_gamma   90.00
#
_symmetry.space_group_name_H-M   'P 1'
#
loop_
_entity.id
_entity.type
_entity.pdbx_description
1 polymer ?
#
loop_
_entity_poly.entity_id
_entity_poly.type
_entity_poly.pdbx_seq_one_letter_code
_entity_poly.pdbx_strand_id
1 'polypeptide(L)'
;MNKINKVYVIAASIALMFSMKSNAQIVKAEIRATGLTCSMCSNAINKQLKTLPEVVKVETDLNTNTFTVTLTEGNTLSPKVFKEKVEKAGFFIGTLVLTAKPETITQSTYILVNNNTANGTEIQFQVVDKGYVTEKEFKKLSKSYKNVETYASNNEDDFHIKILN
;
A
#
# COMPACT_ATOMS: atom_id res chain seq x y z
N MET A 1 -50.69 1.12 27.31
CA MET A 1 -49.95 1.83 26.24
C MET A 1 -48.68 2.41 26.84
N ASN A 2 -47.56 1.69 26.76
CA ASN A 2 -46.29 2.12 27.35
C ASN A 2 -45.70 3.24 26.49
N LYS A 3 -45.64 4.46 27.05
CA LYS A 3 -44.99 5.62 26.42
C LYS A 3 -43.49 5.38 26.39
N ILE A 4 -43.00 4.85 25.28
CA ILE A 4 -41.56 4.78 25.00
C ILE A 4 -41.04 6.22 24.95
N ASN A 5 -40.08 6.52 25.82
CA ASN A 5 -39.60 7.88 26.05
C ASN A 5 -38.79 8.35 24.83
N LYS A 6 -39.28 9.35 24.09
CA LYS A 6 -38.72 9.79 22.79
C LYS A 6 -37.22 10.09 22.85
N VAL A 7 -36.71 10.52 24.01
CA VAL A 7 -35.28 10.78 24.27
C VAL A 7 -34.42 9.52 24.13
N TYR A 8 -34.91 8.36 24.58
CA TYR A 8 -34.19 7.09 24.43
C TYR A 8 -34.17 6.58 22.99
N VAL A 9 -35.24 6.85 22.22
CA VAL A 9 -35.30 6.50 20.79
C VAL A 9 -34.31 7.37 20.00
N ILE A 10 -34.16 8.65 20.36
CA ILE A 10 -33.19 9.58 19.74
C ILE A 10 -31.75 9.22 20.13
N ALA A 11 -31.49 8.88 21.40
CA ALA A 11 -30.16 8.45 21.85
C ALA A 11 -29.71 7.12 21.20
N ALA A 12 -30.64 6.17 21.03
CA ALA A 12 -30.36 4.89 20.36
C ALA A 12 -30.11 5.05 18.84
N SER A 13 -30.73 6.04 18.20
CA SER A 13 -30.51 6.31 16.76
C SER A 13 -29.23 7.10 16.49
N ILE A 14 -28.78 7.96 17.42
CA ILE A 14 -27.45 8.61 17.36
C ILE A 14 -26.32 7.58 17.53
N ALA A 15 -26.51 6.55 18.35
CA ALA A 15 -25.55 5.45 18.50
C ALA A 15 -25.50 4.47 17.31
N LEU A 16 -26.51 4.46 16.43
CA LEU A 16 -26.48 3.67 15.19
C LEU A 16 -25.83 4.42 14.01
N MET A 17 -25.48 5.70 14.20
CA MET A 17 -24.66 6.48 13.26
C MET A 17 -23.15 6.32 13.49
N PHE A 18 -22.73 5.25 14.20
CA PHE A 18 -21.36 4.74 14.08
C PHE A 18 -21.17 4.18 12.67
N SER A 19 -20.97 5.16 11.79
CA SER A 19 -20.45 5.13 10.44
C SER A 19 -19.78 3.81 10.14
N MET A 20 -20.33 3.09 9.16
CA MET A 20 -19.58 2.11 8.39
C MET A 20 -18.35 2.84 7.82
N LYS A 21 -17.24 2.84 8.57
CA LYS A 21 -15.95 3.23 8.03
C LYS A 21 -15.57 2.10 7.08
N SER A 22 -15.84 2.33 5.79
CA SER A 22 -15.28 1.54 4.72
C SER A 22 -13.77 1.59 4.89
N ASN A 23 -13.17 0.50 5.40
CA ASN A 23 -11.77 0.49 5.79
C ASN A 23 -10.91 0.41 4.52
N ALA A 24 -10.30 1.54 4.18
CA ALA A 24 -9.12 1.59 3.32
C ALA A 24 -8.09 0.58 3.81
N GLN A 25 -7.70 -0.36 2.96
CA GLN A 25 -6.90 -1.51 3.36
C GLN A 25 -6.16 -2.13 2.17
N ILE A 26 -4.86 -2.35 2.37
CA ILE A 26 -4.03 -3.18 1.48
C ILE A 26 -4.30 -4.66 1.79
N VAL A 27 -4.58 -5.45 0.77
CA VAL A 27 -4.82 -6.90 0.87
C VAL A 27 -3.54 -7.68 0.56
N LYS A 28 -2.78 -7.22 -0.43
CA LYS A 28 -1.57 -7.89 -0.89
C LYS A 28 -0.49 -6.87 -1.27
N ALA A 29 0.76 -7.18 -0.96
CA ALA A 29 1.94 -6.41 -1.39
C ALA A 29 2.92 -7.32 -2.14
N GLU A 30 3.26 -6.94 -3.36
CA GLU A 30 4.24 -7.60 -4.23
C GLU A 30 5.49 -6.72 -4.30
N ILE A 31 6.56 -7.18 -3.68
CA ILE A 31 7.80 -6.44 -3.47
C ILE A 31 8.90 -7.11 -4.29
N ARG A 32 9.36 -6.47 -5.35
CA ARG A 32 10.57 -6.91 -6.04
C ARG A 32 11.77 -6.20 -5.45
N ALA A 33 12.63 -6.96 -4.79
CA ALA A 33 13.84 -6.40 -4.16
C ALA A 33 15.01 -6.32 -5.15
N THR A 34 15.90 -5.37 -4.89
CA THR A 34 17.16 -5.16 -5.60
C THR A 34 18.32 -5.15 -4.62
N GLY A 35 19.54 -5.37 -5.11
CA GLY A 35 20.72 -5.55 -4.26
C GLY A 35 20.91 -6.97 -3.72
N LEU A 36 20.11 -7.94 -4.18
CA LEU A 36 20.28 -9.36 -3.87
C LEU A 36 21.39 -9.94 -4.77
N THR A 37 22.66 -9.81 -4.34
CA THR A 37 23.83 -10.30 -5.09
C THR A 37 24.25 -11.73 -4.73
N CYS A 38 23.62 -12.34 -3.72
CA CYS A 38 23.89 -13.71 -3.28
C CYS A 38 22.58 -14.45 -2.95
N SER A 39 22.50 -15.74 -3.29
CA SER A 39 21.32 -16.61 -3.09
C SER A 39 20.86 -16.73 -1.63
N MET A 40 21.72 -16.40 -0.66
CA MET A 40 21.38 -16.39 0.78
C MET A 40 20.71 -15.08 1.27
N CYS A 41 20.64 -14.03 0.45
CA CYS A 41 20.19 -12.71 0.86
C CYS A 41 18.65 -12.57 1.00
N SER A 42 17.86 -13.40 0.32
CA SER A 42 16.39 -13.30 0.31
C SER A 42 15.75 -13.59 1.67
N ASN A 43 16.39 -14.42 2.49
CA ASN A 43 15.89 -14.82 3.81
C ASN A 43 15.78 -13.65 4.79
N ALA A 44 16.64 -12.64 4.67
CA ALA A 44 16.64 -11.49 5.57
C ALA A 44 15.37 -10.64 5.40
N ILE A 45 14.96 -10.38 4.15
CA ILE A 45 13.73 -9.65 3.82
C ILE A 45 12.51 -10.42 4.32
N ASN A 46 12.43 -11.72 4.02
CA ASN A 46 11.33 -12.56 4.48
C ASN A 46 11.17 -12.53 6.01
N LYS A 47 12.27 -12.59 6.76
CA LYS A 47 12.24 -12.46 8.22
C LYS A 47 11.70 -11.11 8.68
N GLN A 48 12.14 -10.01 8.07
CA GLN A 48 11.65 -8.66 8.43
C GLN A 48 10.16 -8.51 8.12
N LEU A 49 9.69 -8.97 6.96
CA LEU A 49 8.28 -8.89 6.60
C LEU A 49 7.39 -9.69 7.55
N LYS A 50 7.82 -10.88 7.96
CA LYS A 50 7.10 -11.71 8.95
C LYS A 50 7.05 -11.13 10.37
N THR A 51 7.79 -10.04 10.66
CA THR A 51 7.66 -9.36 11.96
C THR A 51 6.43 -8.44 12.05
N LEU A 52 5.78 -8.15 10.92
CA LEU A 52 4.54 -7.37 10.90
C LEU A 52 3.38 -8.23 11.40
N PRO A 53 2.66 -7.82 12.45
CA PRO A 53 1.55 -8.61 12.99
C PRO A 53 0.39 -8.78 12.00
N GLU A 54 0.28 -7.89 11.02
CA GLU A 54 -0.75 -7.92 9.98
C GLU A 54 -0.41 -8.89 8.84
N VAL A 55 0.76 -9.54 8.85
CA VAL A 55 1.17 -10.47 7.79
C VAL A 55 0.62 -11.87 8.04
N VAL A 56 -0.23 -12.35 7.13
CA VAL A 56 -0.79 -13.70 7.14
C VAL A 56 0.16 -14.69 6.47
N LYS A 57 0.71 -14.30 5.33
CA LYS A 57 1.55 -15.18 4.49
C LYS A 57 2.60 -14.36 3.76
N VAL A 58 3.80 -14.92 3.63
CA VAL A 58 4.86 -14.40 2.76
C VAL A 58 5.31 -15.53 1.85
N GLU A 59 5.20 -15.29 0.54
CA GLU A 59 5.70 -16.17 -0.52
C GLU A 59 6.89 -15.49 -1.18
N THR A 60 7.90 -16.27 -1.56
CA THR A 60 9.11 -15.74 -2.19
C THR A 60 9.35 -16.47 -3.51
N ASP A 61 9.43 -15.72 -4.60
CA ASP A 61 9.93 -16.21 -5.88
C ASP A 61 11.39 -15.76 -6.04
N LEU A 62 12.31 -16.72 -5.88
CA LEU A 62 13.75 -16.49 -5.98
C LEU A 62 14.22 -16.23 -7.41
N ASN A 63 13.44 -16.61 -8.43
CA ASN A 63 13.81 -16.37 -9.83
C ASN A 63 13.65 -14.89 -10.19
N THR A 64 12.58 -14.27 -9.68
CA THR A 64 12.26 -12.87 -9.95
C THR A 64 12.68 -11.91 -8.83
N ASN A 65 13.10 -12.46 -7.67
CA ASN A 65 13.37 -11.76 -6.43
C ASN A 65 12.13 -11.00 -5.90
N THR A 66 10.97 -11.66 -6.00
CA THR A 66 9.68 -11.10 -5.63
C THR A 66 9.17 -11.71 -4.34
N PHE A 67 8.75 -10.87 -3.41
CA PHE A 67 8.08 -11.25 -2.17
C PHE A 67 6.61 -10.88 -2.27
N THR A 68 5.73 -11.86 -2.16
CA THR A 68 4.28 -11.66 -2.14
C THR A 68 3.78 -11.80 -0.70
N VAL A 69 3.32 -10.68 -0.14
CA VAL A 69 2.86 -10.58 1.25
C VAL A 69 1.34 -10.47 1.25
N THR A 70 0.67 -11.41 1.90
CA THR A 70 -0.78 -11.37 2.15
C THR A 70 -1.04 -10.80 3.53
N LEU A 71 -1.96 -9.84 3.63
CA LEU A 71 -2.24 -9.08 4.85
C LEU A 71 -3.60 -9.43 5.45
N THR A 72 -3.76 -9.20 6.75
CA THR A 72 -5.02 -9.37 7.47
C THR A 72 -6.04 -8.31 7.08
N GLU A 73 -7.33 -8.65 7.17
CA GLU A 73 -8.39 -7.65 6.99
C GLU A 73 -8.38 -6.58 8.10
N GLY A 74 -8.70 -5.34 7.75
CA GLY A 74 -8.72 -4.20 8.67
C GLY A 74 -7.35 -3.59 9.02
N ASN A 75 -6.25 -4.02 8.38
CA ASN A 75 -4.95 -3.41 8.59
C ASN A 75 -4.88 -1.96 8.07
N THR A 76 -3.95 -1.17 8.63
CA THR A 76 -3.72 0.23 8.25
C THR A 76 -2.30 0.44 7.73
N LEU A 77 -1.71 -0.58 7.10
CA LEU A 77 -0.35 -0.49 6.59
C LEU A 77 -0.27 0.48 5.40
N SER A 78 0.82 1.21 5.32
CA SER A 78 1.15 2.09 4.20
C SER A 78 2.34 1.55 3.41
N PRO A 79 2.56 2.01 2.16
CA PRO A 79 3.74 1.64 1.37
C PRO A 79 5.07 1.81 2.12
N LYS A 80 5.17 2.86 2.94
CA LYS A 80 6.36 3.20 3.74
C LYS A 80 6.82 2.06 4.63
N VAL A 81 5.89 1.35 5.26
CA VAL A 81 6.22 0.23 6.16
C VAL A 81 6.98 -0.88 5.40
N PHE A 82 6.57 -1.21 4.18
CA PHE A 82 7.25 -2.23 3.38
C PHE A 82 8.67 -1.80 3.00
N LYS A 83 8.83 -0.54 2.59
CA LYS A 83 10.14 0.04 2.30
C LYS A 83 11.08 -0.06 3.51
N GLU A 84 10.63 0.41 4.67
CA GLU A 84 11.42 0.37 5.90
C GLU A 84 11.83 -1.05 6.29
N LYS A 85 10.94 -2.05 6.15
CA LYS A 85 11.29 -3.46 6.43
C LYS A 85 12.34 -4.02 5.48
N VAL A 86 12.27 -3.66 4.19
CA VAL A 86 13.23 -4.09 3.17
C VAL A 86 14.58 -3.40 3.37
N GLU A 87 14.59 -2.10 3.64
CA GLU A 87 15.81 -1.32 3.92
C GLU A 87 16.48 -1.77 5.21
N LYS A 88 15.71 -2.10 6.25
CA LYS A 88 16.23 -2.69 7.48
C LYS A 88 16.87 -4.06 7.28
N ALA A 89 16.46 -4.80 6.25
CA ALA A 89 17.12 -6.04 5.85
C ALA A 89 18.42 -5.80 5.06
N GLY A 90 18.75 -4.54 4.69
CA GLY A 90 19.92 -4.17 3.91
C GLY A 90 19.69 -4.18 2.40
N PHE A 91 18.44 -4.14 1.94
CA PHE A 91 18.07 -4.20 0.52
C PHE A 91 17.19 -3.02 0.11
N PHE A 92 16.92 -2.90 -1.18
CA PHE A 92 16.11 -1.80 -1.72
C PHE A 92 14.95 -2.33 -2.54
N ILE A 93 13.84 -1.58 -2.58
CA ILE A 93 12.71 -1.91 -3.45
C ILE A 93 13.03 -1.47 -4.89
N GLY A 94 12.95 -2.42 -5.82
CA GLY A 94 12.97 -2.14 -7.25
C GLY A 94 11.58 -1.94 -7.85
N THR A 95 10.57 -2.56 -7.26
CA THR A 95 9.15 -2.39 -7.62
C THR A 95 8.28 -2.74 -6.41
N LEU A 96 7.31 -1.90 -6.09
CA LEU A 96 6.24 -2.19 -5.13
C LEU A 96 4.89 -2.10 -5.82
N VAL A 97 4.17 -3.22 -5.88
CA VAL A 97 2.79 -3.30 -6.36
C VAL A 97 1.90 -3.70 -5.21
N LEU A 98 0.80 -2.97 -5.03
CA LEU A 98 -0.17 -3.19 -3.97
C LEU A 98 -1.52 -3.56 -4.58
N THR A 99 -2.18 -4.54 -3.96
CA THR A 99 -3.59 -4.83 -4.19
C THR A 99 -4.37 -4.36 -2.97
N ALA A 100 -5.36 -3.50 -3.18
CA ALA A 100 -6.12 -2.88 -2.10
C ALA A 100 -7.60 -2.71 -2.46
N LYS A 101 -8.43 -2.38 -1.47
CA LYS A 101 -9.81 -1.92 -1.71
C LYS A 101 -9.78 -0.54 -2.40
N PRO A 102 -10.73 -0.23 -3.32
CA PRO A 102 -10.76 1.05 -4.03
C PRO A 102 -10.75 2.28 -3.10
N GLU A 103 -11.39 2.20 -1.92
CA GLU A 103 -11.39 3.31 -0.96
C GLU A 103 -9.98 3.69 -0.47
N THR A 104 -9.01 2.77 -0.54
CA THR A 104 -7.63 3.00 -0.09
C THR A 104 -6.94 4.11 -0.85
N ILE A 105 -7.11 4.14 -2.17
CA ILE A 105 -6.46 5.16 -3.01
C ILE A 105 -7.21 6.49 -3.02
N THR A 106 -8.37 6.58 -2.38
CA THR A 106 -9.11 7.84 -2.22
C THR A 106 -8.59 8.67 -1.04
N GLN A 107 -7.71 8.10 -0.21
CA GLN A 107 -7.05 8.84 0.85
C GLN A 107 -6.13 9.92 0.25
N SER A 108 -6.05 11.08 0.90
CA SER A 108 -5.30 12.25 0.41
C SER A 108 -3.80 11.99 0.18
N THR A 109 -3.27 10.94 0.79
CA THR A 109 -1.88 10.50 0.64
C THR A 109 -1.60 9.77 -0.66
N TYR A 110 -2.59 9.38 -1.47
CA TYR A 110 -2.37 8.70 -2.75
C TYR A 110 -2.67 9.61 -3.93
N ILE A 111 -1.68 9.82 -4.79
CA ILE A 111 -1.74 10.72 -5.94
C ILE A 111 -1.66 9.92 -7.22
N LEU A 112 -2.74 9.92 -8.01
CA LEU A 112 -2.81 9.21 -9.28
C LEU A 112 -1.96 9.91 -10.35
N VAL A 113 -0.99 9.18 -10.93
CA VAL A 113 -0.15 9.70 -12.03
C VAL A 113 -0.62 9.27 -13.41
N ASN A 114 -1.63 8.41 -13.49
CA ASN A 114 -2.26 7.99 -14.74
C ASN A 114 -3.78 8.13 -14.67
N ASN A 115 -4.41 8.22 -15.85
CA ASN A 115 -5.86 8.38 -15.99
C ASN A 115 -6.64 7.06 -15.92
N ASN A 116 -6.03 5.98 -15.39
CA ASN A 116 -6.73 4.71 -15.26
C ASN A 116 -7.75 4.81 -14.12
N THR A 117 -8.89 4.15 -14.30
CA THR A 117 -9.96 4.15 -13.31
C THR A 117 -10.01 2.80 -12.61
N ALA A 118 -10.08 2.84 -11.29
CA ALA A 118 -10.33 1.68 -10.45
C ALA A 118 -11.72 1.08 -10.76
N ASN A 119 -11.77 -0.05 -11.47
CA ASN A 119 -13.00 -0.79 -11.72
C ASN A 119 -12.89 -2.20 -11.11
N GLY A 120 -13.67 -2.47 -10.07
CA GLY A 120 -13.71 -3.79 -9.43
C GLY A 120 -13.78 -3.74 -7.90
N THR A 121 -13.78 -4.92 -7.29
CA THR A 121 -13.75 -5.08 -5.82
C THR A 121 -12.37 -4.83 -5.23
N GLU A 122 -11.32 -4.96 -6.05
CA GLU A 122 -9.93 -4.71 -5.69
C GLU A 122 -9.21 -4.01 -6.83
N ILE A 123 -8.23 -3.20 -6.47
CA ILE A 123 -7.41 -2.43 -7.39
C ILE A 123 -5.95 -2.80 -7.20
N GLN A 124 -5.21 -2.86 -8.30
CA GLN A 124 -3.78 -3.07 -8.30
C GLN A 124 -3.07 -1.80 -8.75
N PHE A 125 -2.15 -1.30 -7.94
CA PHE A 125 -1.40 -0.09 -8.25
C PHE A 125 0.07 -0.23 -7.87
N GLN A 126 0.93 0.41 -8.66
CA GLN A 126 2.37 0.50 -8.39
C GLN A 126 2.69 1.84 -7.75
N VAL A 127 3.49 1.83 -6.68
CA VAL A 127 4.08 3.05 -6.11
C VAL A 127 5.31 3.44 -6.94
N VAL A 128 5.32 4.67 -7.45
CA VAL A 128 6.32 5.13 -8.43
C VAL A 128 7.36 6.12 -7.85
N ASP A 129 7.25 6.47 -6.57
CA ASP A 129 8.17 7.39 -5.91
C ASP A 129 9.60 6.85 -5.73
N LYS A 130 10.51 7.76 -5.39
CA LYS A 130 11.90 7.42 -5.11
C LYS A 130 11.99 6.44 -3.93
N GLY A 131 12.73 5.35 -4.14
CA GLY A 131 12.88 4.28 -3.15
C GLY A 131 11.81 3.19 -3.21
N TYR A 132 10.81 3.32 -4.10
CA TYR A 132 9.87 2.25 -4.46
C TYR A 132 10.10 1.72 -5.88
N VAL A 133 10.93 2.42 -6.65
CA VAL A 133 11.45 2.01 -7.95
C VAL A 133 12.96 2.20 -7.99
N THR A 134 13.62 1.49 -8.92
CA THR A 134 15.07 1.66 -9.15
C THR A 134 15.41 3.11 -9.54
N GLU A 135 16.63 3.57 -9.24
CA GLU A 135 17.05 4.94 -9.62
C GLU A 135 16.93 5.23 -11.12
N LYS A 136 17.21 4.21 -11.95
CA LYS A 136 17.09 4.30 -13.40
C LYS A 136 15.63 4.53 -13.80
N GLU A 137 14.71 3.79 -13.20
CA GLU A 137 13.28 3.93 -13.48
C GLU A 137 12.75 5.25 -12.93
N PHE A 138 13.14 5.65 -11.72
CA PHE A 138 12.78 6.95 -11.15
C PHE A 138 13.17 8.11 -12.09
N LYS A 139 14.42 8.13 -12.59
CA LYS A 139 14.88 9.14 -13.55
C LYS A 139 14.05 9.20 -14.84
N LYS A 140 13.46 8.08 -15.27
CA LYS A 140 12.57 8.01 -16.42
C LYS A 140 11.18 8.53 -16.06
N LEU A 141 10.62 8.08 -14.94
CA LEU A 141 9.29 8.48 -14.46
C LEU A 141 9.25 9.98 -14.10
N SER A 142 10.30 10.54 -13.49
CA SER A 142 10.41 12.00 -13.25
C SER A 142 10.36 12.81 -14.53
N LYS A 143 10.74 12.23 -15.68
CA LYS A 143 10.60 12.91 -16.99
C LYS A 143 9.20 12.77 -17.56
N SER A 144 8.55 11.62 -17.35
CA SER A 144 7.19 11.35 -17.80
C SER A 144 6.13 12.12 -16.99
N TYR A 145 6.38 12.33 -15.69
CA TYR A 145 5.44 12.96 -14.75
C TYR A 145 5.86 14.38 -14.34
N LYS A 146 6.63 15.09 -15.18
CA LYS A 146 7.04 16.49 -14.92
C LYS A 146 5.88 17.45 -14.65
N ASN A 147 4.69 17.13 -15.17
CA ASN A 147 3.49 17.94 -15.02
C ASN A 147 2.74 17.65 -13.71
N VAL A 148 3.19 16.67 -12.92
CA VAL A 148 2.67 16.37 -11.58
C VAL A 148 3.57 17.12 -10.59
N GLU A 149 3.14 18.30 -10.14
CA GLU A 149 3.95 19.20 -9.32
C GLU A 149 4.47 18.54 -8.04
N THR A 150 3.66 17.68 -7.42
CA THR A 150 4.00 16.95 -6.19
C THR A 150 5.06 15.86 -6.39
N TYR A 151 5.24 15.35 -7.62
CA TYR A 151 6.18 14.26 -7.91
C TYR A 151 7.64 14.70 -7.79
N ALA A 152 7.92 15.96 -8.12
CA ALA A 152 9.27 16.53 -7.99
C ALA A 152 9.63 16.85 -6.53
N SER A 153 8.63 17.17 -5.70
CA SER A 153 8.80 17.53 -4.29
C SER A 153 9.21 16.35 -3.41
N ASN A 154 8.91 15.11 -3.84
CA ASN A 154 9.28 13.87 -3.14
C ASN A 154 8.95 13.92 -1.63
N ASN A 155 7.72 14.34 -1.32
CA ASN A 155 7.18 14.31 0.03
C ASN A 155 7.09 12.85 0.50
N GLU A 156 7.53 12.55 1.72
CA GLU A 156 7.52 11.17 2.25
C GLU A 156 6.13 10.67 2.64
N ASP A 157 5.17 11.60 2.79
CA ASP A 157 3.80 11.30 3.22
C ASP A 157 2.82 11.18 2.04
N ASP A 158 3.27 11.52 0.81
CA ASP A 158 2.51 11.37 -0.42
C ASP A 158 3.06 10.20 -1.25
N PHE A 159 2.15 9.39 -1.80
CA PHE A 159 2.46 8.23 -2.63
C PHE A 159 1.89 8.45 -4.03
N HIS A 160 2.77 8.66 -5.00
CA HIS A 160 2.39 8.67 -6.39
C HIS A 160 2.19 7.25 -6.87
N ILE A 161 0.99 6.99 -7.40
CA ILE A 161 0.57 5.65 -7.77
C ILE A 161 0.12 5.57 -9.22
N LYS A 162 0.51 4.47 -9.86
CA LYS A 162 0.08 4.10 -11.20
C LYS A 162 -0.85 2.89 -11.11
N ILE A 163 -2.12 3.05 -11.44
CA ILE A 163 -3.07 1.93 -11.50
C ILE A 163 -2.70 0.99 -12.66
N LEU A 164 -2.68 -0.31 -12.40
CA LEU A 164 -2.25 -1.36 -13.33
C LEU A 164 -3.42 -2.14 -13.97
N ASN A 165 -4.61 -2.12 -13.37
CA ASN A 165 -5.79 -2.86 -13.82
C ASN A 165 -7.03 -1.97 -14.07
#